data_AF-A0A961Y1Q9-F1
#
_entry.id   AF-A0A961Y1Q9-F1
#
_cell.length_a   1.000
_cell.length_b   1.000
_cell.length_c   1.000
_cell.angle_alpha   90.00
_cell.angle_beta   90.00
_cell.angle_gamma   90.00
#
_symmetry.space_group_name_H-M   'P 1'
#
loop_
_entity.id
_entity.type
_entity.pdbx_description
1 polymer ?
#
loop_
_entity_poly.entity_id
_entity_poly.type
_entity_poly.pdbx_seq_one_letter_code
_entity_poly.pdbx_strand_id
1 'polypeptide(L)'
;MNATDEDHPPLRPSPRASNISADEAPAGWVRQRGGSDCAIAALATAMSATYEDTAAMLGFSCDPVTRDAIGVDNGMMMLELGAPLLRKGWSGTLLFCDGLHLVGDEARERAAGRVMVKTQELAALIVGRTAVLQVWKEGPLGPNRHFVAYRDGQIIDTDEAGFATYELAKVRVMLAMVLVQSQPASQP
;
A
#
# COMPACT_ATOMS: atom_id res chain seq x y z
N MET A 1 21.18 -32.36 -1.44
CA MET A 1 20.95 -30.98 -1.89
C MET A 1 19.98 -30.39 -0.90
N ASN A 2 20.49 -29.60 0.04
CA ASN A 2 19.67 -28.98 1.08
C ASN A 2 19.13 -27.67 0.52
N ALA A 3 17.82 -27.49 0.59
CA ALA A 3 17.19 -26.20 0.39
C ALA A 3 17.83 -25.21 1.37
N THR A 4 18.56 -24.25 0.84
CA THR A 4 19.20 -23.18 1.58
C THR A 4 18.14 -22.22 2.12
N ASP A 5 18.45 -21.62 3.28
CA ASP A 5 17.77 -20.54 4.00
C ASP A 5 17.49 -19.27 3.15
N GLU A 6 16.78 -19.40 2.02
CA GLU A 6 16.22 -18.28 1.27
C GLU A 6 14.69 -18.35 1.39
N ASP A 7 14.04 -17.20 1.59
CA ASP A 7 12.60 -17.05 1.87
C ASP A 7 12.16 -17.33 3.30
N HIS A 8 12.82 -16.75 4.31
CA HIS A 8 12.15 -16.56 5.60
C HIS A 8 11.19 -15.38 5.49
N PRO A 9 9.86 -15.60 5.43
CA PRO A 9 8.93 -14.52 5.63
C PRO A 9 9.17 -13.80 6.96
N PRO A 10 8.83 -12.51 7.05
CA PRO A 10 9.03 -11.75 8.28
C PRO A 10 8.29 -12.38 9.45
N LEU A 11 8.92 -12.37 10.64
CA LEU A 11 8.43 -12.94 11.90
C LEU A 11 7.08 -12.38 12.41
N ARG A 12 6.49 -11.37 11.74
CA ARG A 12 5.20 -10.73 12.10
C ARG A 12 4.49 -10.19 10.86
N PRO A 13 3.77 -11.02 10.08
CA PRO A 13 2.88 -10.52 9.04
C PRO A 13 1.71 -9.74 9.67
N SER A 14 1.12 -8.82 8.90
CA SER A 14 -0.11 -8.13 9.33
C SER A 14 -1.26 -9.15 9.43
N PRO A 15 -2.16 -9.03 10.44
CA PRO A 15 -3.28 -9.94 10.60
C PRO A 15 -4.13 -10.02 9.32
N ARG A 16 -4.67 -11.20 9.02
CA ARG A 16 -5.47 -11.41 7.81
C ARG A 16 -6.93 -10.96 7.93
N ALA A 17 -7.47 -10.88 9.15
CA ALA A 17 -8.90 -10.74 9.37
C ALA A 17 -9.37 -9.29 9.32
N SER A 18 -10.32 -9.00 8.43
CA SER A 18 -11.15 -7.80 8.51
C SER A 18 -11.85 -7.74 9.87
N ASN A 19 -11.78 -6.58 10.51
CA ASN A 19 -12.45 -6.33 11.79
C ASN A 19 -13.57 -5.28 11.67
N ILE A 20 -13.79 -4.74 10.47
CA ILE A 20 -14.83 -3.77 10.14
C ILE A 20 -15.55 -4.27 8.87
N SER A 21 -16.87 -4.43 8.92
CA SER A 21 -17.64 -4.82 7.75
C SER A 21 -17.73 -3.69 6.72
N ALA A 22 -18.00 -4.02 5.46
CA ALA A 22 -18.09 -3.01 4.40
C ALA A 22 -19.21 -1.98 4.66
N ASP A 23 -20.32 -2.40 5.26
CA ASP A 23 -21.48 -1.55 5.54
C ASP A 23 -21.27 -0.61 6.74
N GLU A 24 -20.29 -0.91 7.60
CA GLU A 24 -19.94 -0.11 8.78
C GLU A 24 -18.74 0.81 8.53
N ALA A 25 -18.11 0.71 7.37
CA ALA A 25 -16.89 1.44 7.07
C ALA A 25 -17.12 2.95 6.93
N PRO A 26 -16.19 3.79 7.42
CA PRO A 26 -16.25 5.23 7.21
C PRO A 26 -16.37 5.63 5.75
N ALA A 27 -17.10 6.71 5.48
CA ALA A 27 -17.23 7.26 4.14
C ALA A 27 -15.86 7.59 3.54
N GLY A 28 -15.62 7.14 2.30
CA GLY A 28 -14.36 7.32 1.59
C GLY A 28 -13.35 6.17 1.76
N TRP A 29 -13.65 5.16 2.57
CA TRP A 29 -12.92 3.89 2.52
C TRP A 29 -13.42 3.05 1.34
N VAL A 30 -12.47 2.54 0.55
CA VAL A 30 -12.75 1.86 -0.70
C VAL A 30 -12.22 0.43 -0.62
N ARG A 31 -13.11 -0.53 -0.81
CA ARG A 31 -12.83 -1.97 -0.74
C ARG A 31 -12.08 -2.47 -1.97
N GLN A 32 -11.17 -3.43 -1.80
CA GLN A 32 -10.67 -4.26 -2.90
C GLN A 32 -11.82 -5.06 -3.50
N ARG A 33 -11.81 -5.27 -4.82
CA ARG A 33 -12.91 -5.99 -5.49
C ARG A 33 -12.47 -7.29 -6.14
N GLY A 34 -11.19 -7.39 -6.50
CA GLY A 34 -10.54 -8.63 -6.92
C GLY A 34 -9.15 -8.81 -6.32
N GLY A 35 -8.67 -10.06 -6.32
CA GLY A 35 -7.54 -10.54 -5.50
C GLY A 35 -6.21 -9.80 -5.66
N SER A 36 -6.02 -9.09 -6.77
CA SER A 36 -4.77 -8.40 -7.12
C SER A 36 -4.90 -6.87 -7.14
N ASP A 37 -6.07 -6.29 -6.86
CA ASP A 37 -6.32 -4.85 -7.02
C ASP A 37 -6.03 -3.97 -5.79
N CYS A 38 -5.36 -4.52 -4.76
CA CYS A 38 -5.08 -3.83 -3.50
C CYS A 38 -4.48 -2.41 -3.64
N ALA A 39 -3.68 -2.15 -4.67
CA ALA A 39 -3.13 -0.82 -4.94
C ALA A 39 -4.22 0.20 -5.32
N ILE A 40 -5.23 -0.21 -6.08
CA ILE A 40 -6.37 0.65 -6.47
C ILE A 40 -7.18 1.02 -5.22
N ALA A 41 -7.56 0.03 -4.42
CA ALA A 41 -8.36 0.24 -3.23
C ALA A 41 -7.64 1.09 -2.16
N ALA A 42 -6.36 0.82 -1.92
CA ALA A 42 -5.53 1.58 -0.99
C ALA A 42 -5.34 3.04 -1.43
N LEU A 43 -5.04 3.27 -2.72
CA LEU A 43 -4.92 4.64 -3.26
C LEU A 43 -6.24 5.40 -3.21
N ALA A 44 -7.34 4.77 -3.60
CA ALA A 44 -8.66 5.38 -3.57
C ALA A 44 -9.03 5.84 -2.14
N THR A 45 -8.79 4.95 -1.16
CA THR A 45 -9.00 5.24 0.27
C THR A 45 -8.12 6.39 0.76
N ALA A 46 -6.82 6.35 0.44
CA ALA A 46 -5.86 7.36 0.84
C ALA A 46 -6.23 8.75 0.26
N MET A 47 -6.60 8.79 -1.02
CA MET A 47 -6.86 10.03 -1.77
C MET A 47 -8.29 10.56 -1.65
N SER A 48 -9.18 9.85 -0.94
CA SER A 48 -10.63 10.13 -0.96
C SER A 48 -11.24 10.11 -2.37
N ALA A 49 -10.72 9.23 -3.24
CA ALA A 49 -11.19 9.06 -4.61
C ALA A 49 -12.11 7.83 -4.71
N THR A 50 -12.81 7.72 -5.84
CA THR A 50 -13.55 6.49 -6.14
C THR A 50 -12.61 5.39 -6.62
N TYR A 51 -13.05 4.13 -6.54
CA TYR A 51 -12.31 3.00 -7.09
C TYR A 51 -12.08 3.21 -8.59
N GLU A 52 -13.11 3.63 -9.33
CA GLU A 52 -13.07 3.80 -10.79
C GLU A 52 -12.14 4.93 -11.22
N ASP A 53 -12.19 6.08 -10.54
CA ASP A 53 -11.28 7.20 -10.85
C ASP A 53 -9.83 6.80 -10.60
N THR A 54 -9.59 5.99 -9.57
CA THR A 54 -8.27 5.49 -9.21
C THR A 54 -7.80 4.42 -10.21
N ALA A 55 -8.66 3.48 -10.60
CA ALA A 55 -8.36 2.49 -11.63
C ALA A 55 -8.01 3.19 -12.96
N ALA A 56 -8.81 4.18 -13.37
CA ALA A 56 -8.58 4.97 -14.57
C ALA A 56 -7.29 5.79 -14.49
N MET A 57 -6.97 6.37 -13.32
CA MET A 57 -5.68 7.04 -13.09
C MET A 57 -4.50 6.09 -13.32
N LEU A 58 -4.60 4.86 -12.83
CA LEU A 58 -3.57 3.83 -12.98
C LEU A 58 -3.57 3.17 -14.37
N GLY A 59 -4.49 3.55 -15.26
CA GLY A 59 -4.55 3.08 -16.64
C GLY A 59 -5.40 1.83 -16.87
N PHE A 60 -6.22 1.44 -15.89
CA PHE A 60 -7.14 0.31 -16.00
C PHE A 60 -8.55 0.78 -16.37
N SER A 61 -9.26 -0.06 -17.12
CA SER A 61 -10.70 0.07 -17.34
C SER A 61 -11.45 -0.79 -16.32
N CYS A 62 -12.67 -0.41 -15.96
CA CYS A 62 -13.53 -1.25 -15.12
C CYS A 62 -14.57 -1.99 -15.96
N ASP A 63 -14.86 -3.23 -15.60
CA ASP A 63 -15.97 -3.99 -16.19
C ASP A 63 -17.31 -3.30 -15.89
N PRO A 64 -18.19 -3.07 -16.87
CA PRO A 64 -19.43 -2.34 -16.65
C PRO A 64 -20.46 -3.09 -15.77
N VAL A 65 -20.32 -4.40 -15.63
CA VAL A 65 -21.22 -5.26 -14.85
C VAL A 65 -20.69 -5.45 -13.43
N THR A 66 -19.44 -5.89 -13.27
CA THR A 66 -18.86 -6.16 -11.95
C THR A 66 -18.24 -4.92 -11.31
N ARG A 67 -17.86 -3.93 -12.12
CA ARG A 67 -17.09 -2.73 -11.74
C ARG A 67 -15.67 -3.03 -11.27
N ASP A 68 -15.15 -4.22 -11.53
CA ASP A 68 -13.77 -4.58 -11.19
C ASP A 68 -12.79 -4.05 -12.24
N ALA A 69 -11.57 -3.73 -11.83
CA ALA A 69 -10.52 -3.34 -12.78
C ALA A 69 -10.09 -4.54 -13.65
N ILE A 70 -10.03 -4.32 -14.97
CA ILE A 70 -9.65 -5.32 -15.97
C ILE A 70 -8.14 -5.28 -16.18
N GLY A 71 -7.51 -6.46 -16.19
CA GLY A 71 -6.08 -6.62 -16.51
C GLY A 71 -5.12 -6.45 -15.34
N VAL A 72 -5.63 -6.51 -14.09
CA VAL A 72 -4.80 -6.51 -12.88
C VAL A 72 -4.47 -7.95 -12.49
N ASP A 73 -3.54 -8.57 -13.21
CA ASP A 73 -3.27 -10.01 -13.04
C ASP A 73 -2.31 -10.30 -11.87
N ASN A 74 -1.31 -9.44 -11.63
CA ASN A 74 -0.20 -9.70 -10.70
C ASN A 74 -0.02 -8.63 -9.60
N GLY A 75 -1.04 -7.79 -9.40
CA GLY A 75 -0.93 -6.59 -8.57
C GLY A 75 0.05 -5.56 -9.14
N MET A 76 0.38 -4.56 -8.34
CA MET A 76 1.28 -3.47 -8.75
C MET A 76 2.48 -3.38 -7.81
N MET A 77 3.57 -2.82 -8.31
CA MET A 77 4.71 -2.40 -7.52
C MET A 77 4.58 -0.91 -7.17
N MET A 78 5.08 -0.51 -5.99
CA MET A 78 5.00 0.88 -5.52
C MET A 78 5.64 1.87 -6.51
N LEU A 79 6.69 1.44 -7.23
CA LEU A 79 7.37 2.24 -8.25
C LEU A 79 6.52 2.55 -9.48
N GLU A 80 5.50 1.73 -9.77
CA GLU A 80 4.60 1.93 -10.92
C GLU A 80 3.59 3.07 -10.68
N LEU A 81 3.41 3.49 -9.42
CA LEU A 81 2.43 4.50 -9.03
C LEU A 81 2.88 5.94 -9.36
N GLY A 82 4.19 6.18 -9.47
CA GLY A 82 4.74 7.54 -9.53
C GLY A 82 4.26 8.35 -10.73
N ALA A 83 4.34 7.80 -11.94
CA ALA A 83 3.92 8.50 -13.16
C ALA A 83 2.40 8.74 -13.23
N PRO A 84 1.53 7.74 -12.94
CA PRO A 84 0.09 7.96 -12.79
C PRO A 84 -0.28 9.07 -11.81
N LEU A 85 0.31 9.06 -10.62
CA LEU A 85 0.06 10.08 -9.58
C LEU A 85 0.42 11.48 -10.08
N LEU A 86 1.62 11.62 -10.66
CA LEU A 86 2.10 12.90 -11.16
C LEU A 86 1.17 13.49 -12.24
N ARG A 87 0.63 12.66 -13.13
CA ARG A 87 -0.34 13.09 -14.16
C ARG A 87 -1.66 13.60 -13.59
N LYS A 88 -2.01 13.20 -12.36
CA LYS A 88 -3.22 13.65 -11.65
C LYS A 88 -2.94 14.74 -10.62
N GLY A 89 -1.77 15.37 -10.70
CA GLY A 89 -1.39 16.46 -9.80
C GLY A 89 -0.99 15.99 -8.40
N TRP A 90 -0.74 14.70 -8.21
CA TRP A 90 -0.20 14.17 -6.96
C TRP A 90 1.30 14.03 -7.06
N SER A 91 2.00 14.44 -6.00
CA SER A 91 3.40 14.08 -5.80
C SER A 91 3.48 13.02 -4.71
N GLY A 92 4.40 12.07 -4.89
CA GLY A 92 4.66 10.99 -3.95
C GLY A 92 6.13 11.00 -3.55
N THR A 93 6.42 11.03 -2.25
CA THR A 93 7.78 10.77 -1.75
C THR A 93 7.88 9.29 -1.37
N LEU A 94 8.70 8.54 -2.09
CA LEU A 94 8.96 7.13 -1.77
C LEU A 94 10.01 7.02 -0.65
N LEU A 95 9.63 6.31 0.40
CA LEU A 95 10.48 5.96 1.52
C LEU A 95 10.72 4.45 1.51
N PHE A 96 11.98 4.06 1.63
CA PHE A 96 12.38 2.68 1.89
C PHE A 96 12.33 2.46 3.40
N CYS A 97 11.68 1.39 3.85
CA CYS A 97 11.46 1.13 5.27
C CYS A 97 12.18 -0.15 5.74
N ASP A 98 12.33 -0.29 7.05
CA ASP A 98 12.98 -1.44 7.71
C ASP A 98 12.26 -2.79 7.53
N GLY A 99 11.10 -2.80 6.87
CA GLY A 99 10.40 -4.01 6.43
C GLY A 99 10.88 -4.61 5.12
N LEU A 100 11.73 -3.89 4.38
CA LEU A 100 12.20 -4.32 3.07
C LEU A 100 13.48 -5.14 3.19
N HIS A 101 13.44 -6.38 2.69
CA HIS A 101 14.61 -7.22 2.50
C HIS A 101 15.05 -7.11 1.04
N LEU A 102 16.08 -6.30 0.79
CA LEU A 102 16.49 -5.93 -0.57
C LEU A 102 17.37 -6.99 -1.25
N VAL A 103 18.00 -7.88 -0.49
CA VAL A 103 19.07 -8.74 -0.98
C VAL A 103 19.31 -9.89 0.00
N GLY A 104 19.49 -11.12 -0.48
CA GLY A 104 19.99 -12.25 0.33
C GLY A 104 21.46 -12.11 0.79
N ASP A 105 21.99 -10.89 0.75
CA ASP A 105 23.36 -10.54 1.13
C ASP A 105 23.30 -9.55 2.30
N GLU A 106 23.59 -10.06 3.51
CA GLU A 106 23.58 -9.28 4.74
C GLU A 106 24.45 -8.01 4.69
N ALA A 107 25.56 -8.03 3.93
CA ALA A 107 26.44 -6.87 3.84
C ALA A 107 25.77 -5.73 3.07
N ARG A 108 25.02 -6.08 2.02
CA ARG A 108 24.23 -5.11 1.25
C ARG A 108 22.97 -4.69 2.00
N GLU A 109 22.33 -5.57 2.75
CA GLU A 109 21.23 -5.19 3.66
C GLU A 109 21.72 -4.19 4.71
N ARG A 110 22.87 -4.42 5.35
CA ARG A 110 23.48 -3.47 6.30
C ARG A 110 23.79 -2.12 5.65
N ALA A 111 24.26 -2.11 4.40
CA ALA A 111 24.51 -0.88 3.67
C ALA A 111 23.20 -0.14 3.33
N ALA A 112 22.17 -0.86 2.90
CA ALA A 112 20.84 -0.29 2.62
C ALA A 112 20.14 0.23 3.87
N GLY A 113 20.38 -0.39 5.04
CA GLY A 113 19.85 0.05 6.32
C GLY A 113 20.20 1.49 6.71
N ARG A 114 21.21 2.10 6.08
CA ARG A 114 21.58 3.52 6.31
C ARG A 114 20.56 4.53 5.77
N VAL A 115 19.77 4.13 4.78
CA VAL A 115 18.76 4.98 4.12
C VAL A 115 17.33 4.50 4.39
N MET A 116 17.18 3.37 5.09
CA MET A 116 15.88 2.85 5.50
C MET A 116 15.32 3.66 6.67
N VAL A 117 14.06 4.03 6.56
CA VAL A 117 13.28 4.67 7.61
C VAL A 117 12.79 3.60 8.57
N LYS A 118 13.14 3.74 9.85
CA LYS A 118 12.65 2.81 10.88
C LYS A 118 11.18 3.05 11.17
N THR A 119 10.46 2.04 11.64
CA THR A 119 9.02 2.15 11.95
C THR A 119 8.66 3.35 12.86
N GLN A 120 9.48 3.66 13.86
CA GLN A 120 9.27 4.82 14.75
C GLN A 120 9.48 6.17 14.02
N GLU A 121 10.48 6.25 13.15
CA GLU A 121 10.75 7.43 12.33
C GLU A 121 9.67 7.62 11.27
N LEU A 122 9.20 6.52 10.68
CA LEU A 122 8.12 6.51 9.71
C LEU A 122 6.86 7.14 10.31
N ALA A 123 6.51 6.77 11.55
CA ALA A 123 5.38 7.35 12.27
C ALA A 123 5.45 8.88 12.29
N ALA A 124 6.61 9.43 12.68
CA ALA A 124 6.82 10.88 12.73
C ALA A 124 6.77 11.53 11.34
N LEU A 125 7.23 10.85 10.29
CA LEU A 125 7.26 11.35 8.93
C LEU A 125 5.88 11.38 8.24
N ILE A 126 4.95 10.52 8.66
CA ILE A 126 3.63 10.38 8.01
C ILE A 126 2.48 10.94 8.85
N VAL A 127 2.67 11.28 10.12
CA VAL A 127 1.64 11.91 10.96
C VAL A 127 1.07 13.16 10.28
N GLY A 128 -0.27 13.24 10.22
CA GLY A 128 -1.00 14.34 9.58
C GLY A 128 -0.90 14.35 8.04
N ARG A 129 -0.33 13.31 7.43
CA ARG A 129 -0.21 13.15 5.99
C ARG A 129 -1.00 11.93 5.52
N THR A 130 -1.25 11.90 4.23
CA THR A 130 -1.76 10.73 3.54
C THR A 130 -0.59 9.94 2.98
N ALA A 131 -0.66 8.61 3.05
CA ALA A 131 0.29 7.74 2.38
C ALA A 131 -0.38 6.47 1.89
N VAL A 132 0.30 5.77 0.99
CA VAL A 132 0.04 4.36 0.71
C VAL A 132 1.27 3.57 1.11
N LEU A 133 1.06 2.46 1.83
CA LEU A 133 2.10 1.63 2.37
C LEU A 133 2.07 0.27 1.67
N GLN A 134 3.24 -0.27 1.36
CA GLN A 134 3.40 -1.67 0.99
C GLN A 134 3.83 -2.45 2.23
N VAL A 135 3.09 -3.48 2.60
CA VAL A 135 3.28 -4.26 3.83
C VAL A 135 3.32 -5.74 3.52
N TRP A 136 3.89 -6.53 4.42
CA TRP A 136 3.73 -7.98 4.39
C TRP A 136 2.41 -8.38 5.05
N LYS A 137 1.57 -9.10 4.31
CA LYS A 137 0.30 -9.66 4.80
C LYS A 137 0.37 -11.18 4.75
N GLU A 138 -0.17 -11.84 5.78
CA GLU A 138 -0.21 -13.29 5.83
C GLU A 138 -1.12 -13.85 4.74
N GLY A 139 -0.57 -14.69 3.87
CA GLY A 139 -1.29 -15.35 2.78
C GLY A 139 -1.31 -16.88 2.91
N PRO A 140 -2.17 -17.58 2.16
CA PRO A 140 -2.28 -19.04 2.22
C PRO A 140 -0.99 -19.80 1.85
N LEU A 141 -0.15 -19.18 1.00
CA LEU A 141 1.11 -19.75 0.51
C LEU A 141 2.33 -19.10 1.19
N GLY A 142 2.10 -18.34 2.24
CA GLY A 142 3.10 -17.50 2.90
C GLY A 142 2.81 -16.01 2.75
N PRO A 143 3.61 -15.16 3.40
CA PRO A 143 3.49 -13.72 3.32
C PRO A 143 3.60 -13.15 1.92
N ASN A 144 2.63 -12.31 1.59
CA ASN A 144 2.52 -11.62 0.31
C ASN A 144 2.64 -10.11 0.51
N ARG A 145 3.07 -9.44 -0.56
CA ARG A 145 3.11 -7.97 -0.59
C ARG A 145 1.68 -7.46 -0.77
N HIS A 146 1.28 -6.52 0.07
CA HIS A 146 -0.07 -5.95 0.07
C HIS A 146 -0.01 -4.44 0.20
N PHE A 147 -0.95 -3.73 -0.42
CA PHE A 147 -1.08 -2.29 -0.29
C PHE A 147 -2.13 -1.96 0.76
N VAL A 148 -1.81 -1.02 1.63
CA VAL A 148 -2.72 -0.47 2.64
C VAL A 148 -2.67 1.04 2.60
N ALA A 149 -3.79 1.70 2.89
CA ALA A 149 -3.82 3.15 3.00
C ALA A 149 -3.31 3.58 4.37
N TYR A 150 -2.67 4.75 4.45
CA TYR A 150 -2.48 5.49 5.69
C TYR A 150 -3.20 6.82 5.57
N ARG A 151 -4.16 7.04 6.46
CA ARG A 151 -5.01 8.23 6.44
C ARG A 151 -5.53 8.49 7.83
N ASP A 152 -5.64 9.78 8.20
CA ASP A 152 -6.21 10.22 9.47
C ASP A 152 -5.57 9.53 10.70
N GLY A 153 -4.26 9.25 10.60
CA GLY A 153 -3.48 8.60 11.66
C GLY A 153 -3.57 7.08 11.69
N GLN A 154 -4.31 6.44 10.78
CA GLN A 154 -4.61 5.01 10.81
C GLN A 154 -4.10 4.30 9.55
N ILE A 155 -3.64 3.07 9.72
CA ILE A 155 -3.44 2.14 8.59
C ILE A 155 -4.77 1.44 8.32
N ILE A 156 -5.20 1.44 7.07
CA ILE A 156 -6.46 0.86 6.60
C ILE A 156 -6.14 -0.18 5.52
N ASP A 157 -6.39 -1.44 5.84
CA ASP A 157 -6.35 -2.56 4.92
C ASP A 157 -7.72 -2.74 4.27
N THR A 158 -7.74 -2.66 2.96
CA THR A 158 -8.94 -2.66 2.12
C THR A 158 -9.12 -4.05 1.52
N ASP A 159 -9.58 -5.03 2.30
CA ASP A 159 -9.76 -6.41 1.84
C ASP A 159 -11.08 -6.58 1.08
N GLU A 160 -11.26 -7.66 0.31
CA GLU A 160 -12.55 -8.00 -0.28
C GLU A 160 -13.61 -8.31 0.79
N ALA A 161 -13.24 -8.84 1.95
CA ALA A 161 -14.23 -9.14 2.98
C ALA A 161 -14.70 -7.90 3.77
N GLY A 162 -14.02 -6.75 3.64
CA GLY A 162 -14.26 -5.55 4.44
C GLY A 162 -12.97 -4.81 4.70
N PHE A 163 -12.79 -4.31 5.92
CA PHE A 163 -11.62 -3.51 6.28
C PHE A 163 -10.95 -4.02 7.55
N ALA A 164 -9.64 -3.79 7.63
CA ALA A 164 -8.92 -3.91 8.89
C ALA A 164 -8.15 -2.63 9.18
N THR A 165 -8.07 -2.26 10.46
CA THR A 165 -7.20 -1.17 10.89
C THR A 165 -6.03 -1.68 11.71
N TYR A 166 -4.85 -1.12 11.49
CA TYR A 166 -3.66 -1.48 12.24
C TYR A 166 -2.99 -0.28 12.89
N GLU A 167 -2.38 -0.52 14.04
CA GLU A 167 -1.36 0.37 14.57
C GLU A 167 -0.08 0.21 13.77
N LEU A 168 0.55 1.31 13.37
CA LEU A 168 1.80 1.30 12.60
C LEU A 168 2.91 0.49 13.29
N ALA A 169 2.98 0.51 14.62
CA ALA A 169 3.95 -0.27 15.39
C ALA A 169 3.78 -1.80 15.28
N LYS A 170 2.62 -2.27 14.80
CA LYS A 170 2.30 -3.69 14.64
C LYS A 170 2.45 -4.17 13.19
N VAL A 171 2.81 -3.29 12.27
CA VAL A 171 2.88 -3.58 10.83
C VAL A 171 4.30 -3.40 10.33
N ARG A 172 4.76 -4.36 9.54
CA ARG A 172 6.07 -4.27 8.88
C ARG A 172 5.92 -3.64 7.51
N VAL A 173 6.21 -2.34 7.44
CA VAL A 173 6.16 -1.55 6.20
C VAL A 173 7.43 -1.77 5.40
N MET A 174 7.30 -2.19 4.15
CA MET A 174 8.42 -2.32 3.21
C MET A 174 8.73 -0.98 2.54
N LEU A 175 7.69 -0.35 2.01
CA LEU A 175 7.76 0.90 1.27
C LEU A 175 6.60 1.78 1.72
N ALA A 176 6.86 3.08 1.83
CA ALA A 176 5.80 4.07 2.04
C ALA A 176 5.88 5.13 0.95
N MET A 177 4.76 5.43 0.31
CA MET A 177 4.64 6.56 -0.60
C MET A 177 3.79 7.63 0.07
N VAL A 178 4.43 8.70 0.55
CA VAL A 178 3.77 9.84 1.19
C VAL A 178 3.22 10.75 0.10
N LEU A 179 1.91 10.96 0.10
CA LEU A 179 1.17 11.63 -0.96
C LEU A 179 0.92 13.10 -0.59
N VAL A 180 1.12 13.98 -1.57
CA VAL A 180 0.81 15.41 -1.49
C VAL A 180 0.06 15.80 -2.74
N GLN A 181 -1.16 16.34 -2.55
CA GLN A 181 -1.91 16.94 -3.65
C GLN A 181 -1.28 18.29 -3.99
N SER A 182 -0.78 18.43 -5.21
CA SER A 182 -0.34 19.72 -5.70
C SER A 182 -1.56 20.62 -5.79
N GLN A 183 -1.50 21.82 -5.22
CA GLN A 183 -2.53 22.81 -5.52
C GLN A 183 -2.53 23.05 -7.04
N PRO A 184 -3.70 23.17 -7.69
CA PRO A 184 -3.73 23.59 -9.08
C PRO A 184 -2.93 24.87 -9.16
N ALA A 185 -1.91 24.89 -10.04
CA ALA A 185 -1.15 26.12 -10.27
C ALA A 185 -2.18 27.20 -10.59
N SER A 186 -2.33 28.16 -9.69
CA SER A 186 -3.19 29.32 -9.92
C SER A 186 -2.73 29.92 -11.25
N GLN A 187 -3.59 29.81 -12.26
CA GLN A 187 -3.27 30.31 -13.60
C GLN A 187 -2.92 31.79 -13.47
N PRO A 188 -1.78 32.23 -14.03
CA PRO A 188 -1.40 33.64 -14.01
C PRO A 188 -2.38 34.51 -14.80
#